data_AF-A0A953QRI9-F1
#
_entry.id   AF-A0A953QRI9-F1
#
_cell.length_a   1.000
_cell.length_b   1.000
_cell.length_c   1.000
_cell.angle_alpha   90.00
_cell.angle_beta   90.00
_cell.angle_gamma   90.00
#
_symmetry.space_group_name_H-M   'P 1'
#
loop_
_entity.id
_entity.type
_entity.pdbx_description
1 polymer ?
#
loop_
_entity_poly.entity_id
_entity_poly.type
_entity_poly.pdbx_seq_one_letter_code
_entity_poly.pdbx_strand_id
1 'polypeptide(L)'
;MAKVLSVFLLVGACLCPVYGQTTKAASSSAAETVKQLERDWTEASKARDTDKLAQILADDWVGLGFDGVKSTKKELLANTKSGVSKTDSVEIGPMDVKVIGTIAIVQGSDTEKSSFKGKDTSGKWVWMDVFENRNGKWQAVRSQSAIVK
;
A
#
# COMPACT_ATOMS: atom_id res chain seq x y z
N MET A 1 -71.16 17.35 -40.08
CA MET A 1 -71.00 18.24 -38.92
C MET A 1 -69.67 17.91 -38.26
N ALA A 2 -68.70 18.82 -38.38
CA ALA A 2 -67.35 18.65 -37.87
C ALA A 2 -67.27 19.01 -36.38
N LYS A 3 -66.49 18.27 -35.60
CA LYS A 3 -65.89 18.75 -34.35
C LYS A 3 -64.43 18.32 -34.32
N VAL A 4 -63.57 19.29 -34.65
CA VAL A 4 -62.13 19.25 -34.41
C VAL A 4 -61.92 19.60 -32.94
N LEU A 5 -61.26 18.75 -32.18
CA LEU A 5 -60.70 19.12 -30.88
C LEU A 5 -59.17 19.04 -30.98
N SER A 6 -58.56 20.21 -31.13
CA SER A 6 -57.15 20.44 -30.87
C SER A 6 -56.92 20.39 -29.36
N VAL A 7 -55.95 19.61 -28.90
CA VAL A 7 -55.43 19.72 -27.52
C VAL A 7 -53.91 19.83 -27.57
N PHE A 8 -53.44 20.80 -26.78
CA PHE A 8 -52.14 21.45 -26.75
C PHE A 8 -50.95 20.52 -26.46
N LEU A 9 -49.85 20.78 -27.16
CA LEU A 9 -48.50 20.31 -26.83
C LEU A 9 -48.04 20.96 -25.51
N LEU A 10 -47.79 20.16 -24.48
CA LEU A 10 -47.13 20.59 -23.23
C LEU A 10 -45.64 20.21 -23.31
N VAL A 11 -44.79 21.19 -23.65
CA VAL A 11 -43.33 21.07 -23.57
C VAL A 11 -42.95 21.20 -22.10
N GLY A 12 -42.72 20.07 -21.44
CA GLY A 12 -42.16 20.03 -20.08
C GLY A 12 -40.68 20.35 -20.10
N ALA A 13 -40.31 21.56 -19.68
CA ALA A 13 -38.92 21.94 -19.43
C ALA A 13 -38.41 21.18 -18.19
N CYS A 14 -37.63 20.12 -18.39
CA CYS A 14 -36.88 19.46 -17.32
C CYS A 14 -35.76 20.38 -16.82
N LEU A 15 -36.08 21.22 -15.84
CA LEU A 15 -35.11 21.84 -14.94
C LEU A 15 -34.48 20.73 -14.10
N CYS A 16 -33.37 20.16 -14.56
CA CYS A 16 -32.55 19.30 -13.72
C CYS A 16 -31.80 20.20 -12.74
N PRO A 17 -32.03 20.10 -11.41
CA PRO A 17 -31.14 20.73 -10.46
C PRO A 17 -29.76 20.08 -10.62
N VAL A 18 -28.79 20.88 -11.05
CA VAL A 18 -27.36 20.54 -11.00
C VAL A 18 -27.04 20.35 -9.52
N TYR A 19 -27.03 19.10 -9.06
CA TYR A 19 -26.46 18.74 -7.78
C TYR A 19 -25.00 19.16 -7.81
N GLY A 20 -24.68 20.18 -7.00
CA GLY A 20 -23.33 20.69 -6.85
C GLY A 20 -22.37 19.56 -6.54
N GLN A 21 -21.30 19.47 -7.32
CA GLN A 21 -20.16 18.62 -7.00
C GLN A 21 -19.59 19.08 -5.67
N THR A 22 -19.92 18.36 -4.59
CA THR A 22 -19.14 18.37 -3.37
C THR A 22 -17.71 18.01 -3.72
N THR A 23 -16.78 18.86 -3.31
CA THR A 23 -15.34 18.73 -3.48
C THR A 23 -14.86 17.35 -3.02
N LYS A 24 -14.62 16.45 -3.98
CA LYS A 24 -13.90 15.20 -3.74
C LYS A 24 -12.49 15.60 -3.32
N ALA A 25 -12.18 15.47 -2.03
CA ALA A 25 -10.80 15.45 -1.56
C ALA A 25 -10.03 14.54 -2.53
N ALA A 26 -8.95 15.04 -3.13
CA ALA A 26 -8.23 14.33 -4.17
C ALA A 26 -7.87 12.93 -3.64
N SER A 27 -8.59 11.90 -4.11
CA SER A 27 -8.29 10.53 -3.75
C SER A 27 -6.90 10.24 -4.30
N SER A 28 -5.92 10.01 -3.41
CA SER A 28 -4.57 9.62 -3.81
C SER A 28 -4.66 8.42 -4.76
N SER A 29 -3.84 8.40 -5.82
CA SER A 29 -3.80 7.24 -6.71
C SER A 29 -3.38 6.01 -5.90
N ALA A 30 -3.81 4.82 -6.33
CA ALA A 30 -3.39 3.56 -5.67
C ALA A 30 -1.87 3.45 -5.56
N ALA A 31 -1.14 3.94 -6.57
CA ALA A 31 0.32 3.98 -6.55
C ALA A 31 0.88 4.86 -5.41
N GLU A 32 0.33 6.06 -5.22
CA GLU A 32 0.76 6.95 -4.13
C GLU A 32 0.37 6.38 -2.75
N THR A 33 -0.79 5.72 -2.63
CA THR A 33 -1.16 5.02 -1.40
C THR A 33 -0.18 3.90 -1.06
N VAL A 34 0.25 3.10 -2.03
CA VAL A 34 1.23 2.02 -1.82
C VAL A 34 2.60 2.58 -1.45
N LYS A 35 3.08 3.62 -2.14
CA LYS A 35 4.32 4.31 -1.76
C LYS A 35 4.27 4.85 -0.33
N GLN A 36 3.12 5.37 0.11
CA GLN A 36 2.96 5.82 1.48
C GLN A 36 2.98 4.65 2.47
N LEU A 37 2.34 3.53 2.14
CA LEU A 37 2.39 2.33 2.98
C LEU A 37 3.81 1.78 3.16
N GLU A 38 4.66 1.87 2.13
CA GLU A 38 6.08 1.48 2.25
C GLU A 38 6.85 2.38 3.23
N ARG A 39 6.62 3.69 3.15
CA ARG A 39 7.20 4.65 4.10
C ARG A 39 6.70 4.37 5.51
N ASP A 40 5.40 4.15 5.67
CA ASP A 40 4.79 3.80 6.95
C ASP A 40 5.35 2.48 7.52
N TRP A 41 5.60 1.47 6.68
CA TRP A 41 6.21 0.20 7.09
C TRP A 41 7.61 0.47 7.64
N THR A 42 8.42 1.22 6.92
CA THR A 42 9.78 1.58 7.35
C THR A 42 9.78 2.33 8.67
N GLU A 43 8.92 3.33 8.85
CA GLU A 43 8.79 4.04 10.12
C GLU A 43 8.33 3.12 11.26
N ALA A 44 7.34 2.27 11.01
CA ALA A 44 6.86 1.30 12.00
C ALA A 44 7.94 0.28 12.39
N SER A 45 8.80 -0.13 11.46
CA SER A 45 9.92 -1.04 11.72
C SER A 45 10.95 -0.39 12.64
N LYS A 46 11.33 0.87 12.36
CA LYS A 46 12.24 1.64 13.22
C LYS A 46 11.68 1.87 14.62
N ALA A 47 10.39 2.19 14.71
CA ALA A 47 9.69 2.42 15.96
C ALA A 47 9.34 1.12 16.73
N ARG A 48 9.56 -0.06 16.11
CA ARG A 48 9.08 -1.37 16.59
C ARG A 48 7.55 -1.39 16.84
N ASP A 49 6.80 -0.62 16.06
CA ASP A 49 5.34 -0.53 16.14
C ASP A 49 4.72 -1.73 15.44
N THR A 50 4.56 -2.82 16.19
CA THR A 50 3.97 -4.05 15.65
C THR A 50 2.51 -3.92 15.30
N ASP A 51 1.78 -2.96 15.87
CA ASP A 51 0.36 -2.77 15.58
C ASP A 51 0.19 -2.14 14.20
N LYS A 52 1.00 -1.12 13.89
CA LYS A 52 1.05 -0.52 12.55
C LYS A 52 1.53 -1.53 11.51
N LEU A 53 2.59 -2.28 11.80
CA LEU A 53 3.04 -3.38 10.92
C LEU A 53 1.93 -4.41 10.70
N ALA A 54 1.18 -4.77 11.74
CA ALA A 54 0.08 -5.73 11.62
C ALA A 54 -1.08 -5.21 10.75
N GLN A 55 -1.24 -3.89 10.61
CA GLN A 55 -2.22 -3.29 9.71
C GLN A 55 -1.77 -3.30 8.24
N ILE A 56 -0.47 -3.09 7.99
CA ILE A 56 0.14 -3.04 6.65
C ILE A 56 0.25 -4.44 6.05
N LEU A 57 0.65 -5.43 6.85
CA LEU A 57 0.83 -6.81 6.41
C LEU A 57 -0.50 -7.57 6.41
N ALA A 58 -0.78 -8.25 5.31
CA ALA A 58 -1.89 -9.20 5.24
C ALA A 58 -1.62 -10.42 6.15
N ASP A 59 -2.67 -11.07 6.66
CA ASP A 59 -2.52 -12.20 7.58
C ASP A 59 -1.81 -13.41 6.95
N ASP A 60 -1.95 -13.57 5.63
CA ASP A 60 -1.31 -14.55 4.76
C ASP A 60 -0.03 -14.03 4.09
N TRP A 61 0.53 -12.91 4.59
CA TRP A 61 1.78 -12.37 4.08
C TRP A 61 2.94 -13.35 4.29
N VAL A 62 3.79 -13.44 3.27
CA VAL A 62 5.05 -14.20 3.31
C VAL A 62 6.14 -13.35 2.68
N GLY A 63 7.22 -13.14 3.43
CA GLY A 63 8.44 -12.52 2.94
C GLY A 63 9.54 -13.54 2.69
N LEU A 64 10.40 -13.24 1.72
CA LEU A 64 11.69 -13.89 1.53
C LEU A 64 12.80 -12.92 1.93
N GLY A 65 13.54 -13.27 2.97
CA GLY A 65 14.71 -12.52 3.41
C GLY A 65 15.85 -12.62 2.39
N PHE A 66 16.88 -11.80 2.60
CA PHE A 66 18.08 -11.77 1.77
C PHE A 66 18.88 -13.08 1.77
N ASP A 67 18.69 -13.89 2.80
CA ASP A 67 19.26 -15.22 2.96
C ASP A 67 18.41 -16.33 2.29
N GLY A 68 17.32 -15.95 1.62
CA GLY A 68 16.37 -16.86 0.99
C GLY A 68 15.42 -17.55 1.98
N VAL A 69 15.49 -17.22 3.27
CA VAL A 69 14.63 -17.81 4.29
C VAL A 69 13.25 -17.14 4.26
N LYS A 70 12.21 -17.98 4.35
CA LYS A 70 10.82 -17.51 4.44
C LYS A 70 10.53 -16.97 5.83
N SER A 71 9.75 -15.89 5.90
CA SER A 71 9.22 -15.31 7.12
C SER A 71 7.73 -15.08 6.97
N THR A 72 6.95 -15.48 7.97
CA THR A 72 5.51 -15.18 8.08
C THR A 72 5.27 -13.85 8.80
N LYS A 73 4.06 -13.29 8.69
CA LYS A 73 3.68 -12.09 9.44
C LYS A 73 3.91 -12.27 10.94
N LYS A 74 3.51 -13.42 11.49
CA LYS A 74 3.67 -13.73 12.92
C LYS A 74 5.14 -13.69 13.33
N GLU A 75 6.03 -14.29 12.54
CA GLU A 75 7.47 -14.31 12.82
C GLU A 75 8.09 -12.92 12.70
N LEU A 76 7.73 -12.16 11.66
CA LEU A 76 8.20 -10.77 11.49
C LEU A 76 7.81 -9.93 12.71
N LEU A 77 6.53 -9.94 13.12
CA LEU A 77 6.07 -9.18 14.28
C LEU A 77 6.76 -9.62 15.58
N ALA A 78 6.96 -10.92 15.79
CA ALA A 78 7.66 -11.45 16.96
C ALA A 78 9.14 -11.02 16.99
N ASN A 79 9.82 -11.08 15.84
CA ASN A 79 11.23 -10.69 15.71
C ASN A 79 11.42 -9.18 15.92
N THR A 80 10.50 -8.35 15.41
CA THR A 80 10.50 -6.91 15.64
C THR A 80 10.25 -6.59 17.12
N LYS A 81 9.23 -7.21 17.74
CA LYS A 81 8.88 -6.98 19.14
C LYS A 81 9.99 -7.37 20.11
N SER A 82 10.62 -8.52 19.87
CA SER A 82 11.73 -9.01 20.70
C SER A 82 13.04 -8.27 20.43
N GLY A 83 13.13 -7.50 19.35
CA GLY A 83 14.35 -6.83 18.93
C GLY A 83 15.38 -7.76 18.29
N VAL A 84 15.02 -9.02 17.99
CA VAL A 84 15.82 -9.94 17.17
C VAL A 84 16.08 -9.36 15.79
N SER A 85 15.08 -8.67 15.23
CA SER A 85 15.23 -7.79 14.07
C SER A 85 15.21 -6.35 14.56
N LYS A 86 16.25 -5.58 14.23
CA LYS A 86 16.37 -4.17 14.62
C LYS A 86 16.72 -3.34 13.41
N THR A 87 15.96 -2.28 13.19
CA THR A 87 16.20 -1.28 12.14
C THR A 87 16.44 0.05 12.83
N ASP A 88 17.65 0.61 12.67
CA ASP A 88 18.05 1.86 13.32
C ASP A 88 17.80 3.07 12.42
N SER A 89 18.06 2.94 11.11
CA SER A 89 17.78 3.98 10.12
C SER A 89 17.51 3.36 8.76
N VAL A 90 16.64 3.99 7.97
CA VAL A 90 16.38 3.62 6.57
C VAL A 90 16.23 4.90 5.78
N GLU A 91 16.92 4.97 4.65
CA GLU A 91 16.75 5.99 3.62
C GLU A 91 16.13 5.33 2.39
N ILE A 92 14.81 5.47 2.22
CA ILE A 92 14.09 4.94 1.06
C ILE A 92 14.44 5.76 -0.19
N GLY A 93 14.89 5.06 -1.24
CA GLY A 93 15.11 5.59 -2.57
C GLY A 93 13.82 5.75 -3.40
N PRO A 94 13.94 6.01 -4.71
CA PRO A 94 12.80 6.06 -5.62
C PRO A 94 12.04 4.73 -5.65
N MET A 95 10.70 4.82 -5.73
CA MET A 95 9.82 3.67 -5.87
C MET A 95 9.09 3.71 -7.21
N ASP A 96 9.12 2.58 -7.92
CA ASP A 96 8.29 2.35 -9.09
C ASP A 96 7.10 1.46 -8.72
N VAL A 97 5.89 1.82 -9.18
CA VAL A 97 4.67 1.10 -8.84
C VAL A 97 3.86 0.77 -10.08
N LYS A 98 3.59 -0.51 -10.27
CA LYS A 98 2.68 -1.02 -11.28
C LYS A 98 1.40 -1.56 -10.65
N VAL A 99 0.27 -0.97 -11.01
CA VAL A 99 -1.05 -1.41 -10.56
C VAL A 99 -1.72 -2.27 -11.62
N ILE A 100 -2.23 -3.44 -11.24
CA ILE A 100 -2.92 -4.41 -12.09
C ILE A 100 -4.21 -4.85 -11.37
N GLY A 101 -5.33 -4.23 -11.71
CA GLY A 101 -6.61 -4.50 -11.03
C GLY A 101 -6.53 -4.16 -9.54
N THR A 102 -6.72 -5.17 -8.68
CA THR A 102 -6.61 -5.06 -7.22
C THR A 102 -5.21 -5.32 -6.69
N ILE A 103 -4.22 -5.56 -7.55
CA ILE A 103 -2.83 -5.82 -7.16
C ILE A 103 -1.98 -4.59 -7.47
N ALA A 104 -1.04 -4.28 -6.58
CA ALA A 104 0.02 -3.32 -6.83
C ALA A 104 1.36 -4.01 -6.57
N ILE A 105 2.28 -3.87 -7.52
CA ILE A 105 3.66 -4.35 -7.39
C ILE A 105 4.51 -3.08 -7.26
N VAL A 106 5.25 -2.99 -6.17
CA VAL A 106 6.18 -1.90 -5.93
C VAL A 106 7.60 -2.45 -5.90
N GLN A 107 8.50 -1.75 -6.56
CA GLN A 107 9.92 -2.02 -6.53
C GLN A 107 10.64 -0.78 -6.04
N GLY A 108 11.65 -0.97 -5.21
CA GLY A 108 12.41 0.13 -4.65
C GLY A 108 13.79 -0.30 -4.20
N SER A 109 14.47 0.66 -3.60
CA SER A 109 15.74 0.47 -2.94
C SER A 109 15.80 1.31 -1.68
N ASP A 110 16.69 0.92 -0.78
CA ASP A 110 17.01 1.72 0.39
C ASP A 110 18.47 1.55 0.78
N THR A 111 18.93 2.47 1.63
CA THR A 111 20.13 2.28 2.43
C THR A 111 19.73 2.25 3.89
N GLU A 112 20.12 1.22 4.62
CA GLU A 112 19.73 1.06 6.01
C GLU A 112 20.89 0.71 6.95
N LYS A 113 20.65 1.00 8.24
CA LYS A 113 21.40 0.43 9.36
C LYS A 113 20.48 -0.52 10.09
N SER A 114 20.85 -1.79 10.13
CA SER A 114 20.00 -2.84 10.69
C SER A 114 20.85 -3.97 11.28
N SER A 115 20.22 -4.79 12.11
CA SER A 115 20.81 -6.03 12.59
C SER A 115 19.76 -7.12 12.75
N PHE A 116 20.19 -8.36 12.51
CA PHE A 116 19.37 -9.54 12.71
C PHE A 116 20.12 -10.59 13.54
N LYS A 117 19.49 -11.06 14.63
CA LYS A 117 20.12 -11.99 15.60
C LYS A 117 21.50 -11.52 16.08
N GLY A 118 21.63 -10.21 16.29
CA GLY A 118 22.87 -9.56 16.75
C GLY A 118 23.97 -9.44 15.69
N LYS A 119 23.72 -9.87 14.45
CA LYS A 119 24.66 -9.66 13.32
C LYS A 119 24.27 -8.42 12.55
N ASP A 120 25.27 -7.63 12.16
CA ASP A 120 25.05 -6.47 11.30
C ASP A 120 24.50 -6.92 9.95
N THR A 121 23.42 -6.26 9.53
CA THR A 121 22.77 -6.42 8.22
C THR A 121 22.64 -5.08 7.50
N SER A 122 23.36 -4.05 7.95
CA SER A 122 23.39 -2.74 7.32
C SER A 122 23.89 -2.84 5.88
N GLY A 123 23.34 -2.02 4.98
CA GLY A 123 23.72 -2.06 3.59
C GLY A 123 22.77 -1.32 2.66
N LYS A 124 22.97 -1.55 1.37
CA LYS A 124 22.06 -1.12 0.32
C LYS A 124 21.23 -2.30 -0.14
N TRP A 125 19.93 -2.10 -0.23
CA TRP A 125 18.97 -3.13 -0.59
C TRP A 125 18.21 -2.74 -1.84
N VAL A 126 17.82 -3.76 -2.59
CA VAL A 126 16.73 -3.67 -3.57
C VAL A 126 15.64 -4.64 -3.14
N TRP A 127 14.40 -4.24 -3.34
CA TRP A 127 13.25 -5.00 -2.88
C TRP A 127 12.07 -4.90 -3.83
N MET A 128 11.18 -5.89 -3.72
CA MET A 128 9.89 -5.93 -4.38
C MET A 128 8.85 -6.39 -3.39
N ASP A 129 7.78 -5.62 -3.30
CA ASP A 129 6.61 -5.92 -2.49
C ASP A 129 5.36 -5.95 -3.36
N VAL A 130 4.46 -6.87 -3.02
CA VAL A 130 3.17 -7.04 -3.69
C VAL A 130 2.09 -6.73 -2.68
N PHE A 131 1.24 -5.78 -3.02
CA PHE A 131 0.06 -5.40 -2.26
C PHE A 131 -1.20 -5.88 -2.97
N GLU A 132 -2.20 -6.23 -2.18
CA GLU A 132 -3.55 -6.50 -2.65
C GLU A 132 -4.52 -5.53 -1.97
N ASN A 133 -5.44 -4.96 -2.75
CA ASN A 133 -6.57 -4.20 -2.23
C ASN A 133 -7.67 -5.18 -1.80
N ARG A 134 -7.80 -5.36 -0.50
CA ARG A 134 -8.81 -6.20 0.13
C ARG A 134 -9.91 -5.31 0.70
N ASN A 135 -11.03 -5.21 -0.03
CA ASN A 135 -12.20 -4.43 0.38
C ASN A 135 -11.89 -2.96 0.68
N GLY A 136 -11.10 -2.30 -0.18
CA GLY A 136 -10.70 -0.90 -0.03
C GLY A 136 -9.45 -0.69 0.81
N LYS A 137 -8.90 -1.74 1.43
CA LYS A 137 -7.67 -1.68 2.23
C LYS A 137 -6.52 -2.35 1.49
N TRP A 138 -5.47 -1.59 1.19
CA TRP A 138 -4.23 -2.15 0.66
C TRP A 138 -3.43 -2.82 1.77
N GLN A 139 -2.99 -4.05 1.52
CA GLN A 139 -2.11 -4.80 2.44
C GLN A 139 -1.04 -5.54 1.64
N ALA A 140 0.19 -5.58 2.16
CA ALA A 140 1.26 -6.36 1.57
C ALA A 140 0.95 -7.85 1.73
N VAL A 141 1.07 -8.61 0.64
CA VAL A 141 0.85 -10.06 0.59
C VAL A 141 2.14 -10.82 0.32
N ARG A 142 3.12 -10.23 -0.38
CA ARG A 142 4.44 -10.83 -0.63
C ARG A 142 5.53 -9.79 -0.58
N SER A 143 6.71 -10.23 -0.16
CA SER A 143 7.91 -9.40 -0.09
C SER A 143 9.15 -10.19 -0.46
N GLN A 144 10.09 -9.54 -1.12
CA GLN A 144 11.42 -10.09 -1.34
C GLN A 144 12.47 -8.97 -1.37
N SER A 145 13.61 -9.21 -0.73
CA SER A 145 14.73 -8.27 -0.71
C SER A 145 16.03 -8.97 -1.11
N ALA A 146 16.96 -8.21 -1.67
CA ALA A 146 18.30 -8.66 -2.02
C ALA A 146 19.33 -7.57 -1.72
N ILE A 147 20.52 -7.99 -1.27
CA ILE A 147 21.63 -7.07 -0.97
C ILE A 147 22.29 -6.61 -2.28
N VAL A 148 22.57 -5.32 -2.37
CA VAL A 148 23.41 -4.76 -3.43
C VAL A 148 24.88 -4.92 -3.01
N LYS A 149 25.68 -5.61 -3.82
CA LYS A 149 27.11 -5.84 -3.59
C LYS A 149 27.97 -4.71 -4.13
#